data_AF-A0A9Q4AKT4-F1
#
_entry.id   AF-A0A9Q4AKT4-F1
#
_cell.length_a   1.000
_cell.length_b   1.000
_cell.length_c   1.000
_cell.angle_alpha   90.00
_cell.angle_beta   90.00
_cell.angle_gamma   90.00
#
_symmetry.space_group_name_H-M   'P 1'
#
loop_
_entity.id
_entity.type
_entity.pdbx_description
1 polymer ?
#
loop_
_entity_poly.entity_id
_entity_poly.type
_entity_poly.pdbx_seq_one_letter_code
_entity_poly.pdbx_strand_id
1 'polypeptide(L)'
;MPTRLKRPPFWRPLALTVTLLGFQGYLGYSAISGQFGIESREEILSDIEILQDRSAALQAEIDAYRHRVSLLNPRHLDPDIVTERARALLNMAHADDILVMVNPQSGKPISGKFEELIDNQLISIIEADSTL
;
A
#
# COMPACT_ATOMS: atom_id res chain seq x y z
N MET A 1 -77.87 43.55 -26.16
CA MET A 1 -77.12 42.33 -25.75
C MET A 1 -76.32 42.64 -24.48
N PRO A 2 -76.68 42.12 -23.30
CA PRO A 2 -75.84 42.31 -22.12
C PRO A 2 -74.74 41.23 -22.08
N THR A 3 -73.48 41.64 -22.16
CA THR A 3 -72.31 40.77 -21.94
C THR A 3 -72.04 40.67 -20.43
N ARG A 4 -72.34 39.51 -19.82
CA ARG A 4 -72.03 39.24 -18.40
C ARG A 4 -70.54 38.92 -18.24
N LEU A 5 -69.75 39.90 -17.79
CA LEU A 5 -68.37 39.67 -17.36
C LEU A 5 -68.36 39.07 -15.95
N LYS A 6 -67.84 37.85 -15.84
CA LYS A 6 -67.66 37.12 -14.58
C LYS A 6 -66.51 37.78 -13.81
N ARG A 7 -66.79 38.44 -12.69
CA ARG A 7 -65.76 39.08 -11.86
C ARG A 7 -64.77 38.00 -11.38
N PRO A 8 -63.46 38.15 -11.61
CA PRO A 8 -62.49 37.18 -11.13
C PRO A 8 -62.48 37.19 -9.59
N PRO A 9 -62.41 36.03 -8.95
CA PRO A 9 -62.41 35.93 -7.49
C PRO A 9 -61.11 36.50 -6.91
N PHE A 10 -61.23 37.57 -6.13
CA PHE A 10 -60.13 38.28 -5.44
C PHE A 10 -59.29 37.38 -4.51
N TRP A 11 -59.82 36.23 -4.08
CA TRP A 11 -59.13 35.28 -3.21
C TRP A 11 -57.99 34.51 -3.91
N ARG A 12 -58.03 34.40 -5.25
CA ARG A 12 -56.98 33.69 -6.02
C ARG A 12 -55.59 34.32 -5.87
N PRO A 13 -55.39 35.64 -6.10
CA PRO A 13 -54.09 36.25 -5.90
C PRO A 13 -53.65 36.18 -4.43
N LEU A 14 -54.57 36.31 -3.48
CA LEU A 14 -54.25 36.25 -2.05
C LEU A 14 -53.74 34.85 -1.64
N ALA A 15 -54.43 33.79 -2.07
CA ALA A 15 -53.97 32.42 -1.88
C ALA A 15 -52.60 32.18 -2.52
N LEU A 16 -52.37 32.70 -3.73
CA LEU A 16 -51.09 32.59 -4.42
C LEU A 16 -49.97 33.30 -3.65
N THR A 17 -50.21 34.51 -3.14
CA THR A 17 -49.20 35.25 -2.35
C THR A 17 -48.83 34.55 -1.05
N VAL A 18 -49.80 33.96 -0.34
CA VAL A 18 -49.55 33.23 0.90
C VAL A 18 -48.75 31.96 0.64
N THR A 19 -49.10 31.21 -0.41
CA THR A 19 -48.33 30.02 -0.82
C THR A 19 -46.90 30.39 -1.21
N LEU A 20 -46.72 31.49 -1.95
CA LEU A 20 -45.39 31.96 -2.36
C LEU A 20 -44.52 32.35 -1.15
N LEU A 21 -45.11 33.07 -0.18
CA LEU A 21 -44.44 33.43 1.08
C LEU A 21 -44.06 32.20 1.91
N GLY A 22 -44.96 31.22 2.03
CA GLY A 22 -44.67 29.94 2.69
C GLY A 22 -43.53 29.19 2.00
N PHE A 23 -43.52 29.17 0.67
CA PHE A 23 -42.45 28.55 -0.11
C PHE A 23 -41.11 29.27 0.07
N GLN A 24 -41.10 30.60 0.08
CA GLN A 24 -39.89 31.38 0.39
C GLN A 24 -39.35 31.11 1.80
N GLY A 25 -40.23 31.03 2.80
CA GLY A 25 -39.84 30.68 4.17
C GLY A 25 -39.26 29.27 4.28
N TYR A 26 -39.90 28.29 3.62
CA TYR A 26 -39.41 26.92 3.57
C TYR A 26 -38.05 26.81 2.87
N LEU A 27 -37.88 27.48 1.73
CA LEU A 27 -36.60 27.53 1.02
C LEU A 27 -35.51 28.22 1.86
N GLY A 28 -35.84 29.31 2.56
CA GLY A 28 -34.90 29.98 3.47
C GLY A 28 -34.46 29.08 4.62
N TYR A 29 -35.39 28.37 5.25
CA TYR A 29 -35.07 27.39 6.29
C TYR A 29 -34.23 26.24 5.73
N SER A 30 -34.64 25.65 4.59
CA SER A 30 -33.92 24.56 3.93
C SER A 30 -32.54 24.95 3.42
N ALA A 31 -32.29 26.22 3.11
CA ALA A 31 -30.97 26.71 2.72
C ALA A 31 -30.01 26.82 3.92
N ILE A 32 -30.54 27.10 5.11
CA ILE A 32 -29.77 27.20 6.35
C ILE A 32 -29.54 25.81 6.94
N SER A 33 -30.58 24.98 7.03
CA SER A 33 -30.54 23.62 7.60
C SER A 33 -30.16 22.53 6.60
N GLY A 34 -29.86 22.89 5.35
CA GLY A 34 -29.52 21.94 4.31
C GLY A 34 -28.10 21.40 4.47
N GLN A 35 -27.84 20.22 3.89
CA GLN A 35 -26.51 19.58 3.88
C GLN A 35 -25.38 20.45 3.29
N PHE A 36 -25.72 21.52 2.55
CA PHE A 36 -24.78 22.52 1.99
C PHE A 36 -24.93 23.90 2.65
N GLY A 37 -25.50 23.94 3.85
CA GLY A 37 -25.63 25.15 4.65
C GLY A 37 -24.28 25.73 5.03
N ILE A 38 -24.29 26.96 5.55
CA ILE A 38 -23.07 27.69 5.92
C ILE A 38 -22.30 26.93 7.02
N GLU A 39 -23.01 26.23 7.91
CA GLU A 39 -22.43 25.47 9.02
C GLU A 39 -21.71 24.18 8.57
N SER A 40 -22.23 23.46 7.57
CA SER A 40 -21.62 22.22 7.08
C SER A 40 -20.40 22.44 6.19
N ARG A 41 -20.12 23.69 5.79
CA ARG A 41 -19.00 24.03 4.90
C ARG A 41 -17.65 23.67 5.52
N GLU A 42 -17.48 23.87 6.83
CA GLU A 42 -16.22 23.55 7.52
C GLU A 42 -16.00 22.03 7.59
N GLU A 43 -17.03 21.27 7.92
CA GLU A 43 -17.01 19.80 7.93
C GLU A 43 -16.70 19.24 6.54
N ILE A 44 -17.35 19.75 5.49
CA ILE A 44 -17.09 19.34 4.10
C ILE A 44 -15.64 19.63 3.70
N LEU A 45 -15.09 20.78 4.09
CA LEU A 45 -13.69 21.12 3.78
C LEU A 45 -12.71 20.19 4.51
N SER A 46 -12.98 19.90 5.79
CA SER A 46 -12.21 18.92 6.57
C SER A 46 -12.27 17.53 5.92
N ASP A 47 -13.44 17.08 5.48
CA ASP A 47 -13.59 15.80 4.79
C ASP A 47 -12.81 15.75 3.49
N ILE A 48 -12.82 16.84 2.72
CA ILE A 48 -12.02 16.95 1.50
C ILE A 48 -10.53 16.81 1.81
N GLU A 49 -10.03 17.49 2.84
CA GLU A 49 -8.63 17.41 3.26
C GLU A 49 -8.26 15.98 3.68
N ILE A 50 -9.07 15.34 4.52
CA ILE A 50 -8.88 13.96 4.96
C ILE A 50 -8.85 12.99 3.76
N LEU A 51 -9.76 13.16 2.79
CA LEU A 51 -9.80 12.33 1.59
C LEU A 51 -8.58 12.56 0.70
N GLN A 52 -8.11 13.81 0.57
CA GLN A 52 -6.89 14.13 -0.17
C GLN A 52 -5.68 13.47 0.46
N ASP A 53 -5.51 13.55 1.77
CA ASP A 53 -4.40 12.90 2.49
C ASP A 53 -4.41 11.39 2.31
N ARG A 54 -5.58 10.76 2.44
CA ARG A 54 -5.74 9.31 2.19
C ARG A 54 -5.37 8.95 0.76
N SER A 55 -5.80 9.76 -0.21
CA SER A 55 -5.49 9.54 -1.62
C SER A 55 -3.99 9.65 -1.90
N ALA A 56 -3.31 10.62 -1.29
CA ALA A 56 -1.88 10.83 -1.43
C ALA A 56 -1.07 9.67 -0.81
N ALA A 57 -1.47 9.21 0.39
CA ALA A 57 -0.86 8.05 1.03
C ALA A 57 -1.00 6.77 0.19
N LEU A 58 -2.21 6.52 -0.34
CA LEU A 58 -2.46 5.35 -1.19
C LEU A 58 -1.68 5.44 -2.50
N GLN A 59 -1.58 6.63 -3.09
CA GLN A 59 -0.78 6.84 -4.30
C GLN A 59 0.70 6.56 -4.07
N ALA A 60 1.26 6.98 -2.93
CA ALA A 60 2.63 6.66 -2.55
C ALA A 60 2.88 5.15 -2.41
N GLU A 61 1.91 4.42 -1.84
CA GLU A 61 1.97 2.96 -1.75
C GLU A 61 1.92 2.29 -3.13
N ILE A 62 1.01 2.75 -4.01
CA ILE A 62 0.93 2.29 -5.40
C ILE A 62 2.26 2.51 -6.11
N ASP A 63 2.88 3.67 -5.95
CA ASP A 63 4.14 3.98 -6.62
C ASP A 63 5.30 3.14 -6.08
N ALA A 64 5.33 2.85 -4.78
CA ALA A 64 6.29 1.91 -4.19
C ALA A 64 6.13 0.49 -4.77
N TYR A 65 4.90 -0.01 -4.92
CA TYR A 65 4.67 -1.31 -5.55
C TYR A 65 4.97 -1.31 -7.04
N ARG A 66 4.61 -0.25 -7.77
CA ARG A 66 4.95 -0.10 -9.19
C ARG A 66 6.45 -0.14 -9.40
N HIS A 67 7.22 0.51 -8.53
CA HIS A 67 8.67 0.45 -8.57
C HIS A 67 9.17 -1.00 -8.37
N ARG A 68 8.69 -1.70 -7.33
CA ARG A 68 9.06 -3.12 -7.09
C ARG A 68 8.69 -4.03 -8.26
N VAL A 69 7.49 -3.87 -8.82
CA VAL A 69 7.04 -4.64 -9.99
C VAL A 69 7.90 -4.33 -11.21
N SER A 70 8.32 -3.08 -11.40
CA SER A 70 9.21 -2.71 -12.51
C SER A 70 10.56 -3.42 -12.42
N LEU A 71 11.08 -3.61 -11.19
CA LEU A 71 12.31 -4.36 -10.94
C LEU A 71 12.15 -5.87 -11.20
N LEU A 72 10.93 -6.41 -11.09
CA LEU A 72 10.63 -7.83 -11.32
C LEU A 72 10.20 -8.14 -12.76
N ASN A 73 10.17 -7.15 -13.66
CA ASN A 73 9.62 -7.32 -15.00
C ASN A 73 10.53 -8.23 -15.86
N PRO A 74 10.04 -9.40 -16.32
CA PRO A 74 10.82 -10.39 -17.09
C PRO A 74 11.43 -9.86 -18.39
N ARG A 75 10.85 -8.81 -18.97
CA ARG A 75 11.40 -8.16 -20.18
C ARG A 75 12.77 -7.50 -19.95
N HIS A 76 13.12 -7.25 -18.69
CA HIS A 76 14.43 -6.74 -18.26
C HIS A 76 15.11 -7.68 -17.25
N LEU A 77 14.51 -8.83 -16.93
CA LEU A 77 15.05 -9.77 -15.96
C LEU A 77 16.09 -10.63 -16.68
N ASP A 78 17.31 -10.63 -16.15
CA ASP A 78 18.41 -11.41 -16.70
C ASP A 78 18.06 -12.92 -16.66
N PRO A 79 18.03 -13.64 -17.80
CA PRO A 79 17.78 -15.07 -17.84
C PRO A 79 18.74 -15.88 -16.94
N ASP A 80 19.93 -15.36 -16.65
CA ASP A 80 20.87 -16.02 -15.74
C ASP A 80 20.32 -16.05 -14.31
N ILE A 81 19.67 -15.00 -13.81
CA ILE A 81 19.11 -14.97 -12.45
C ILE A 81 18.02 -16.05 -12.26
N VAL A 82 17.18 -16.27 -13.28
CA VAL A 82 16.15 -17.32 -13.25
C VAL A 82 16.80 -18.70 -13.21
N THR A 83 17.87 -18.87 -13.98
CA THR A 83 18.61 -20.14 -14.08
C THR A 83 19.35 -20.44 -12.78
N GLU A 84 20.00 -19.45 -12.17
CA GLU A 84 20.63 -19.54 -10.85
C GLU A 84 19.60 -19.91 -9.77
N ARG A 85 18.43 -19.28 -9.78
CA ARG A 85 17.37 -19.61 -8.81
C ARG A 85 16.83 -21.02 -8.99
N ALA A 86 16.64 -21.46 -10.24
CA ALA A 86 16.21 -22.82 -10.53
C ALA A 86 17.26 -23.86 -10.08
N ARG A 87 18.54 -23.61 -10.36
CA ARG A 87 19.68 -24.41 -9.89
C ARG A 87 19.73 -24.51 -8.37
N ALA A 88 19.63 -23.39 -7.67
CA ALA A 88 19.63 -23.35 -6.21
C ALA A 88 18.47 -24.15 -5.60
N LEU A 89 17.26 -24.09 -6.19
CA LEU A 89 16.10 -24.86 -5.71
C LEU A 89 16.24 -26.37 -5.94
N LEU A 90 16.89 -26.75 -7.03
CA LEU A 90 17.17 -28.15 -7.37
C LEU A 90 18.44 -28.68 -6.70
N ASN A 91 19.08 -27.89 -5.84
CA ASN A 91 20.39 -28.19 -5.23
C ASN A 91 21.45 -28.58 -6.28
N MET A 92 21.42 -27.92 -7.44
CA MET A 92 22.32 -28.12 -8.57
C MET A 92 23.28 -26.93 -8.66
N ALA A 93 24.57 -27.20 -8.87
CA ALA A 93 25.60 -26.20 -9.11
C ALA A 93 26.19 -26.36 -10.51
N HIS A 94 26.71 -25.27 -11.08
CA HIS A 94 27.47 -25.31 -12.32
C HIS A 94 28.92 -25.75 -12.08
N ALA A 95 29.62 -26.15 -13.14
CA ALA A 95 31.00 -26.63 -13.04
C ALA A 95 31.97 -25.55 -12.53
N ASP A 96 31.64 -24.28 -12.80
CA ASP A 96 32.46 -23.11 -12.43
C ASP A 96 32.00 -22.45 -11.11
N ASP A 97 30.99 -23.00 -10.43
CA ASP A 97 30.45 -22.41 -9.20
C ASP A 97 31.27 -22.83 -7.96
N ILE A 98 31.50 -21.87 -7.06
CA ILE A 98 32.18 -22.12 -5.78
C ILE A 98 31.14 -22.48 -4.71
N LEU A 99 31.17 -23.73 -4.25
CA LEU A 99 30.32 -24.20 -3.15
C LEU A 99 30.95 -23.90 -1.79
N VAL A 100 30.32 -23.01 -1.02
CA VAL A 100 30.70 -22.74 0.37
C VAL A 100 29.80 -23.55 1.29
N MET A 101 30.33 -24.65 1.85
CA MET A 101 29.62 -25.36 2.90
C MET A 101 29.62 -24.51 4.18
N VAL A 102 28.49 -24.49 4.89
CA VAL A 102 28.34 -23.78 6.18
C VAL A 102 27.99 -24.77 7.27
N ASN A 103 28.53 -24.55 8.47
CA ASN A 103 28.18 -25.38 9.61
C ASN A 103 26.78 -24.98 10.12
N PRO A 104 25.82 -25.94 10.24
CA PRO A 104 24.43 -25.63 10.54
C PRO A 104 24.18 -25.05 11.95
N GLN A 105 25.12 -25.20 12.88
CA GLN A 105 25.00 -24.65 14.24
C GLN A 105 25.67 -23.28 14.40
N SER A 106 26.70 -22.98 13.60
CA SER A 106 27.48 -21.74 13.74
C SER A 106 27.28 -20.74 12.60
N GLY A 107 26.67 -21.14 11.48
CA GLY A 107 26.45 -20.29 10.30
C GLY A 107 27.74 -19.82 9.61
N LYS A 108 28.90 -20.34 10.04
CA LYS A 108 30.20 -19.98 9.49
C LYS A 108 30.59 -20.95 8.37
N PRO A 109 31.33 -20.48 7.35
CA PRO A 109 31.85 -21.35 6.32
C PRO A 109 32.74 -22.43 6.96
N ILE A 110 32.61 -23.67 6.50
CA ILE A 110 33.49 -24.79 6.83
C ILE A 110 34.79 -24.58 6.04
N SER A 111 35.45 -23.43 6.23
CA SER A 111 36.81 -23.26 5.78
C SER A 111 37.64 -24.25 6.57
N GLY A 112 38.37 -25.12 5.88
CA GLY A 112 39.24 -26.11 6.52
C GLY A 112 40.10 -25.40 7.56
N LYS A 113 39.82 -25.66 8.83
CA LYS A 113 40.75 -25.32 9.91
C LYS A 113 41.95 -26.23 9.72
N PHE A 114 42.94 -25.78 8.94
CA PHE A 114 44.30 -26.28 9.11
C PHE A 114 44.79 -25.67 10.42
N GLU A 115 44.46 -26.33 11.52
CA GLU A 115 45.13 -26.09 12.80
C GLU A 115 46.50 -26.74 12.62
N GLU A 116 47.49 -25.95 12.22
CA GLU A 116 48.88 -26.38 12.09
C GLU A 116 49.34 -26.80 13.49
N LEU A 117 49.25 -28.11 13.76
CA LEU A 117 49.71 -28.69 15.01
C LEU A 117 51.21 -28.40 15.09
N ILE A 118 51.59 -27.58 16.07
CA ILE A 118 53.00 -27.31 16.37
C ILE A 118 53.66 -28.67 16.67
N ASP A 119 54.86 -28.94 16.15
CA ASP A 119 55.56 -30.24 16.23
C ASP A 119 55.49 -30.90 17.62
N ASN A 120 55.55 -30.11 18.70
CA ASN A 120 55.47 -30.58 20.08
C ASN A 120 54.12 -31.25 20.43
N GLN A 121 53.02 -30.81 19.82
CA GLN A 121 51.69 -31.40 20.00
C GLN A 121 51.58 -32.72 19.21
N LEU A 122 52.12 -32.77 17.99
CA LEU A 122 52.20 -33.99 17.17
C LEU A 122 52.99 -35.11 17.87
N ILE A 123 54.15 -34.78 18.43
CA ILE A 123 54.99 -35.75 19.15
C ILE A 123 54.23 -36.35 20.33
N SER A 124 53.52 -35.52 21.11
CA SER A 124 52.75 -36.00 22.28
C SER A 124 51.60 -36.95 21.92
N ILE A 125 50.95 -36.75 20.77
CA ILE A 125 49.87 -37.61 20.29
C ILE A 125 50.42 -38.95 19.80
N ILE A 126 51.53 -38.92 19.04
CA ILE A 126 52.19 -40.13 18.54
C ILE A 126 52.73 -40.98 19.71
N GLU A 127 53.28 -40.33 20.75
CA GLU A 127 53.78 -41.00 21.95
C GLU A 127 52.66 -41.62 22.78
N ALA A 128 51.51 -40.94 22.90
CA ALA A 128 50.33 -41.49 23.56
C ALA A 128 49.74 -42.73 22.84
N ASP A 129 49.71 -42.72 21.50
CA ASP A 129 49.20 -43.83 20.68
C ASP A 129 50.18 -45.02 20.63
N SER A 130 51.48 -44.77 20.82
CA SER A 130 52.54 -45.80 20.83
C SER A 130 52.66 -46.55 22.16
N THR A 131 51.83 -46.23 23.17
CA THR A 131 51.79 -46.93 24.47
C THR A 131 50.67 -47.96 24.60
N LEU A 132 50.00 -48.29 23.50
CA LEU A 132 49.14 -49.47 23.33
C LEU A 132 49.84 -50.55 22.50
#